data_AF-A0AAD7J5A6-F1
#
_entry.id   AF-A0AAD7J5A6-F1
#
_cell.length_a   1.000
_cell.length_b   1.000
_cell.length_c   1.000
_cell.angle_alpha   90.00
_cell.angle_beta   90.00
_cell.angle_gamma   90.00
#
_symmetry.space_group_name_H-M   'P 1'
#
loop_
_entity.id
_entity.type
_entity.pdbx_description
1 polymer ?
#
loop_
_entity_poly.entity_id
_entity_poly.type
_entity_poly.pdbx_seq_one_letter_code
_entity_poly.pdbx_strand_id
1 'polypeptide(L)'
;MSLALGPRCARRLCHPPARYFSSSAPALYPPPRRPTFKSFLQKHIHLKTASRAQNYLVREELHPFTLNPSFKPPTPISDAIRSRMYADYMIDPQTNNVRALSQRYHISLKRVDAILRLKGLEASYVKNKPLQTGFLWGMEMLLGVKQAEQDPYARIDVHTADMLEEAENRDKARQRFQRQFWESVPDDGKEPLLPASLEHAKKVAQRSADAALANRSNARLMPRFKDTDTIKSPREKVQTVKREGRLTLRFVDVGGKFLNAQERVGRIDAAGRRHNLTARRSGEKVLQGYLKGRNTVERKRRAAAKELIVAKRRAVAKKAAVAKKAARKTAAGRSGRRSRTA
;
A
#
# COMPACT_ATOMS: atom_id res chain seq x y z
N MET A 1 43.15 23.76 -23.01
CA MET A 1 43.84 22.65 -22.32
C MET A 1 44.11 21.56 -23.33
N SER A 2 45.36 21.50 -23.80
CA SER A 2 45.83 20.62 -24.88
C SER A 2 45.95 19.18 -24.40
N LEU A 3 45.33 18.24 -25.12
CA LEU A 3 45.52 16.81 -24.92
C LEU A 3 46.66 16.34 -25.85
N ALA A 4 47.79 15.99 -25.24
CA ALA A 4 48.95 15.43 -25.91
C ALA A 4 48.69 13.95 -26.25
N LEU A 5 48.80 13.62 -27.54
CA LEU A 5 48.82 12.25 -28.06
C LEU A 5 50.23 11.67 -27.85
N GLY A 6 50.35 10.63 -27.04
CA GLY A 6 51.58 9.86 -26.85
C GLY A 6 51.89 8.91 -28.01
N PRO A 7 53.16 8.54 -28.22
CA PRO A 7 53.62 7.84 -29.42
C PRO A 7 53.23 6.36 -29.42
N ARG A 8 52.89 5.87 -30.62
CA ARG A 8 52.56 4.48 -30.93
C ARG A 8 53.81 3.62 -30.82
N CYS A 9 53.83 2.71 -29.86
CA CYS A 9 54.87 1.70 -29.72
C CYS A 9 54.72 0.65 -30.85
N ALA A 10 55.71 0.57 -31.73
CA ALA A 10 55.77 -0.39 -32.82
C ALA A 10 55.90 -1.83 -32.27
N ARG A 11 54.84 -2.64 -32.42
CA ARG A 11 54.89 -4.08 -32.19
C ARG A 11 55.77 -4.73 -33.25
N ARG A 12 57.03 -4.98 -32.91
CA ARG A 12 57.86 -5.96 -33.63
C ARG A 12 57.21 -7.33 -33.47
N LEU A 13 56.83 -7.92 -34.60
CA LEU A 13 56.41 -9.31 -34.72
C LEU A 13 57.64 -10.20 -34.44
N CYS A 14 57.85 -10.58 -33.19
CA CYS A 14 58.71 -11.69 -32.85
C CYS A 14 57.92 -12.98 -33.12
N HIS A 15 58.12 -13.59 -34.29
CA HIS A 15 57.70 -14.97 -34.49
C HIS A 15 58.54 -15.87 -33.57
N PRO A 16 57.91 -16.72 -32.73
CA PRO A 16 58.66 -17.72 -31.98
C PRO A 16 59.30 -18.70 -32.98
N PRO A 17 60.54 -19.16 -32.75
CA PRO A 17 61.16 -20.16 -33.60
C PRO A 17 60.30 -21.44 -33.57
N ALA A 18 60.02 -21.96 -34.77
CA ALA A 18 59.31 -23.22 -34.95
C ALA A 18 60.03 -24.32 -34.15
N ARG A 19 59.41 -24.74 -33.05
CA ARG A 19 59.85 -25.91 -32.29
C ARG A 19 59.57 -27.13 -33.16
N TYR A 20 60.60 -27.62 -33.84
CA TYR A 20 60.59 -28.97 -34.40
C TYR A 20 60.43 -29.95 -33.24
N PHE A 21 59.22 -30.48 -33.06
CA PHE A 21 58.99 -31.63 -32.19
C PHE A 21 59.68 -32.84 -32.82
N SER A 22 60.83 -33.20 -32.27
CA SER A 22 61.48 -34.49 -32.53
C SER A 22 60.52 -35.62 -32.13
N SER A 23 60.14 -36.45 -33.09
CA SER A 23 59.20 -37.57 -32.94
C SER A 23 59.86 -38.87 -32.48
N SER A 24 61.15 -38.85 -32.11
CA SER A 24 61.95 -40.07 -31.89
C SER A 24 62.42 -40.29 -30.45
N ALA A 25 61.90 -39.55 -29.47
CA ALA A 25 62.16 -39.87 -28.05
C ALA A 25 61.21 -41.01 -27.59
N PRO A 26 61.71 -42.19 -27.18
CA PRO A 26 60.86 -43.22 -26.59
C PRO A 26 60.28 -42.66 -25.28
N ALA A 27 58.96 -42.47 -25.25
CA ALA A 27 58.26 -42.03 -24.06
C ALA A 27 58.40 -43.09 -22.97
N LEU A 28 59.34 -42.86 -22.04
CA LEU A 28 59.69 -43.75 -20.92
C LEU A 28 58.52 -44.07 -19.96
N TYR A 29 57.34 -43.46 -20.16
CA TYR A 29 56.13 -43.79 -19.43
C TYR A 29 54.92 -43.68 -20.36
N PRO A 30 54.02 -44.69 -20.41
CA PRO A 30 52.75 -44.55 -21.08
C PRO A 30 51.98 -43.38 -20.44
N PRO A 31 51.25 -42.57 -21.24
CA PRO A 31 50.45 -41.49 -20.67
C PRO A 31 49.45 -42.09 -19.66
N PRO A 32 49.19 -41.41 -18.53
CA PRO A 32 48.27 -41.91 -17.52
C PRO A 32 46.92 -42.20 -18.17
N ARG A 33 46.44 -43.44 -18.02
CA ARG A 33 45.14 -43.85 -18.57
C ARG A 33 44.06 -42.96 -17.95
N ARG A 34 43.21 -42.38 -18.80
CA ARG A 34 42.05 -41.62 -18.32
C ARG A 34 41.21 -42.55 -17.43
N PRO A 35 40.76 -42.09 -16.25
CA PRO A 35 39.91 -42.91 -15.40
C PRO A 35 38.67 -43.33 -16.19
N THR A 36 38.33 -44.60 -16.11
CA THR A 36 37.12 -45.10 -16.75
C THR A 36 35.90 -44.69 -15.93
N PHE A 37 34.73 -44.65 -16.56
CA PHE A 37 33.48 -44.39 -15.83
C PHE A 37 33.22 -45.41 -14.71
N LYS A 38 33.63 -46.67 -14.90
CA LYS A 38 33.54 -47.70 -13.85
C LYS A 38 34.41 -47.38 -12.64
N SER A 39 35.66 -46.96 -12.85
CA SER A 39 36.52 -46.56 -11.74
C SER A 39 35.99 -45.31 -11.02
N PHE A 40 35.35 -44.40 -11.75
CA PHE A 40 34.64 -43.26 -11.16
C PHE A 40 33.47 -43.72 -10.27
N LEU A 41 32.58 -44.59 -10.76
CA LEU A 41 31.46 -45.11 -9.96
C LEU A 41 31.94 -45.89 -8.73
N GLN A 42 33.06 -46.59 -8.82
CA GLN A 42 33.67 -47.31 -7.71
C GLN A 42 34.26 -46.34 -6.66
N LYS A 43 34.83 -45.22 -7.11
CA LYS A 43 35.28 -44.14 -6.23
C LYS A 43 34.10 -43.45 -5.52
N HIS A 44 32.97 -43.30 -6.22
CA HIS A 44 31.76 -42.65 -5.72
C HIS A 44 30.64 -43.64 -5.37
N ILE A 45 30.99 -44.77 -4.73
CA ILE A 45 30.00 -45.78 -4.27
C ILE A 45 28.93 -45.18 -3.35
N HIS A 46 29.27 -44.14 -2.59
CA HIS A 46 28.33 -43.46 -1.70
C HIS A 46 27.11 -42.87 -2.44
N LEU A 47 27.19 -42.60 -3.75
CA LEU A 47 26.05 -42.10 -4.52
C LEU A 47 25.03 -43.19 -4.89
N LYS A 48 25.41 -44.46 -4.79
CA LYS A 48 24.50 -45.58 -5.10
C LYS A 48 23.42 -45.77 -4.04
N THR A 49 23.75 -45.45 -2.78
CA THR A 49 22.84 -45.62 -1.65
C THR A 49 22.59 -44.25 -1.03
N ALA A 50 21.32 -43.86 -0.90
CA ALA A 50 20.92 -42.63 -0.24
C ALA A 50 21.03 -42.74 1.29
N SER A 51 22.22 -43.05 1.81
CA SER A 51 22.44 -43.27 3.24
C SER A 51 22.52 -41.98 4.07
N ARG A 52 22.72 -40.83 3.41
CA ARG A 52 22.89 -39.53 4.05
C ARG A 52 22.08 -38.45 3.33
N ALA A 53 21.58 -37.50 4.10
CA ALA A 53 21.07 -36.23 3.59
C ALA A 53 22.12 -35.45 2.78
N GLN A 54 21.68 -34.80 1.70
CA GLN A 54 22.47 -33.90 0.85
C GLN A 54 23.77 -34.55 0.34
N ASN A 55 23.63 -35.77 -0.18
CA ASN A 55 24.73 -36.59 -0.67
C ASN A 55 25.19 -36.13 -2.07
N TYR A 56 25.82 -34.96 -2.13
CA TYR A 56 26.37 -34.38 -3.36
C TYR A 56 27.69 -35.03 -3.77
N LEU A 57 28.15 -34.73 -5.00
CA LEU A 57 29.39 -35.26 -5.57
C LEU A 57 30.63 -34.94 -4.72
N VAL A 58 30.66 -33.74 -4.13
CA VAL A 58 31.73 -33.29 -3.23
C VAL A 58 31.28 -33.52 -1.80
N ARG A 59 31.94 -34.45 -1.10
CA ARG A 59 31.51 -34.89 0.23
C ARG A 59 31.73 -33.84 1.34
N GLU A 60 32.75 -33.00 1.14
CA GLU A 60 33.17 -31.98 2.10
C GLU A 60 32.40 -30.66 1.94
N GLU A 61 31.82 -30.42 0.77
CA GLU A 61 31.17 -29.15 0.43
C GLU A 61 29.66 -29.33 0.24
N LEU A 62 28.87 -28.51 0.93
CA LEU A 62 27.40 -28.58 0.93
C LEU A 62 26.77 -27.92 -0.31
N HIS A 63 27.35 -28.14 -1.50
CA HIS A 63 26.81 -27.65 -2.77
C HIS A 63 26.79 -28.74 -3.85
N PRO A 64 25.81 -28.73 -4.76
CA PRO A 64 25.62 -29.79 -5.74
C PRO A 64 26.59 -29.71 -6.92
N PHE A 65 27.18 -28.54 -7.20
CA PHE A 65 27.94 -28.29 -8.42
C PHE A 65 29.36 -27.85 -8.10
N THR A 66 30.33 -28.71 -8.44
CA THR A 66 31.77 -28.45 -8.29
C THR A 66 32.21 -27.11 -8.89
N LEU A 67 31.66 -26.73 -10.04
CA LEU A 67 32.02 -25.51 -10.77
C LEU A 67 31.23 -24.26 -10.31
N ASN A 68 30.24 -24.41 -9.43
CA ASN A 68 29.42 -23.30 -8.93
C ASN A 68 29.18 -23.43 -7.42
N PRO A 69 30.18 -23.07 -6.60
CA PRO A 69 30.07 -23.16 -5.14
C PRO A 69 29.07 -22.14 -4.55
N SER A 70 28.70 -21.10 -5.32
CA SER A 70 27.71 -20.10 -4.92
C SER A 70 26.29 -20.67 -4.89
N PHE A 71 26.01 -21.71 -5.67
CA PHE A 71 24.69 -22.32 -5.70
C PHE A 71 24.52 -23.31 -4.54
N LYS A 72 23.83 -22.87 -3.49
CA LYS A 72 23.49 -23.69 -2.31
C LYS A 72 21.97 -23.76 -2.18
N PRO A 73 21.33 -24.86 -2.63
CA PRO A 73 19.89 -24.95 -2.57
C PRO A 73 19.42 -24.93 -1.11
N PRO A 74 18.42 -24.11 -0.74
CA PRO A 74 17.86 -24.13 0.60
C PRO A 74 17.14 -25.46 0.86
N THR A 75 17.13 -25.89 2.11
CA THR A 75 16.39 -27.09 2.52
C THR A 75 14.88 -26.89 2.31
N PRO A 76 14.17 -27.88 1.76
CA PRO A 76 12.72 -27.79 1.62
C PRO A 76 12.01 -27.91 2.97
N ILE A 77 10.74 -27.49 2.99
CA ILE A 77 9.88 -27.54 4.17
C ILE A 77 9.36 -28.96 4.36
N SER A 78 9.40 -29.46 5.60
CA SER A 78 8.86 -30.78 5.94
C SER A 78 7.36 -30.88 5.69
N ASP A 79 6.91 -32.07 5.30
CA ASP A 79 5.51 -32.38 5.12
C ASP A 79 4.73 -32.20 6.41
N ALA A 80 5.34 -32.56 7.55
CA ALA A 80 4.74 -32.33 8.87
C ALA A 80 4.38 -30.85 9.10
N ILE A 81 5.29 -29.91 8.77
CA ILE A 81 5.02 -28.48 8.87
C ILE A 81 3.94 -28.06 7.87
N ARG A 82 4.02 -28.53 6.62
CA ARG A 82 3.03 -28.23 5.57
C ARG A 82 1.62 -28.67 5.98
N SER A 83 1.51 -29.88 6.52
CA SER A 83 0.26 -30.46 7.01
C SER A 83 -0.28 -29.70 8.23
N ARG A 84 0.60 -29.26 9.16
CA ARG A 84 0.22 -28.42 10.31
C ARG A 84 -0.30 -27.04 9.87
N MET A 85 0.37 -26.39 8.93
CA MET A 85 -0.09 -25.11 8.37
C MET A 85 -1.47 -25.22 7.72
N TYR A 86 -1.70 -26.31 7.00
CA TYR A 86 -3.00 -26.58 6.39
C TYR A 86 -4.08 -26.83 7.45
N ALA A 87 -3.79 -27.64 8.47
CA ALA A 87 -4.71 -27.88 9.58
C ALA A 87 -5.06 -26.58 10.34
N ASP A 88 -4.07 -25.76 10.69
CA ASP A 88 -4.27 -24.46 11.33
C ASP A 88 -5.21 -23.55 10.50
N TYR A 89 -5.02 -23.53 9.17
CA TYR A 89 -5.85 -22.76 8.25
C TYR A 89 -7.29 -23.30 8.13
N MET A 90 -7.47 -24.63 8.15
CA MET A 90 -8.78 -25.28 8.09
C MET A 90 -9.59 -25.10 9.37
N ILE A 91 -8.94 -24.95 10.53
CA ILE A 91 -9.63 -24.67 11.81
C ILE A 91 -10.28 -23.29 11.75
N ASP A 92 -9.50 -22.23 11.50
CA ASP A 92 -9.99 -20.86 11.50
C ASP A 92 -9.27 -20.00 10.44
N PRO A 93 -9.86 -19.81 9.25
CA PRO A 93 -9.20 -19.06 8.18
C PRO A 93 -9.12 -17.55 8.46
N GLN A 94 -9.93 -17.02 9.38
CA GLN A 94 -9.93 -15.60 9.75
C GLN A 94 -8.77 -15.27 10.71
N THR A 95 -8.53 -16.11 11.71
CA THR A 95 -7.44 -15.92 12.68
C THR A 95 -6.11 -16.39 12.10
N ASN A 96 -6.09 -17.57 11.48
CA ASN A 96 -4.92 -18.17 10.85
C ASN A 96 -4.83 -17.82 9.35
N ASN A 97 -5.01 -16.54 9.01
CA ASN A 97 -4.84 -16.07 7.64
C ASN A 97 -3.40 -16.34 7.14
N VAL A 98 -3.21 -16.41 5.81
CA VAL A 98 -1.93 -16.59 5.11
C VAL A 98 -0.83 -15.69 5.68
N ARG A 99 -1.16 -14.43 6.02
CA ARG A 99 -0.21 -13.50 6.64
C ARG A 99 0.21 -13.91 8.06
N ALA A 100 -0.73 -14.37 8.89
CA ALA A 100 -0.44 -14.84 10.23
C ALA A 100 0.42 -16.13 10.18
N LEU A 101 0.09 -17.06 9.28
CA LEU A 101 0.86 -18.29 9.06
C LEU A 101 2.28 -17.99 8.55
N SER A 102 2.41 -17.06 7.60
CA SER A 102 3.71 -16.60 7.09
C SER A 102 4.59 -16.02 8.20
N GLN A 103 4.01 -15.20 9.09
CA GLN A 103 4.73 -14.64 10.22
C GLN A 103 5.12 -15.70 11.27
N ARG A 104 4.22 -16.64 11.55
CA ARG A 104 4.43 -17.71 12.55
C ARG A 104 5.49 -18.71 12.11
N TYR A 105 5.44 -19.14 10.85
CA TYR A 105 6.31 -20.16 10.28
C TYR A 105 7.45 -19.58 9.44
N HIS A 106 7.69 -18.26 9.47
CA HIS A 106 8.76 -17.58 8.74
C HIS A 106 8.93 -18.04 7.29
N ILE A 107 7.81 -18.09 6.56
CA ILE A 107 7.75 -18.51 5.16
C ILE A 107 7.13 -17.37 4.35
N SER A 108 7.59 -17.16 3.10
CA SER A 108 7.00 -16.15 2.21
C SER A 108 5.52 -16.40 1.97
N LEU A 109 4.74 -15.32 1.85
CA LEU A 109 3.29 -15.37 1.71
C LEU A 109 2.84 -16.31 0.58
N LYS A 110 3.58 -16.29 -0.54
CA LYS A 110 3.23 -17.09 -1.72
C LYS A 110 3.59 -18.55 -1.56
N ARG A 111 4.66 -18.86 -0.80
CA ARG A 111 4.99 -20.25 -0.46
C ARG A 111 3.93 -20.82 0.50
N VAL A 112 3.42 -20.04 1.45
CA VAL A 112 2.28 -20.44 2.29
C VAL A 112 1.04 -20.73 1.44
N ASP A 113 0.64 -19.82 0.55
CA ASP A 113 -0.53 -20.04 -0.30
C ASP A 113 -0.34 -21.24 -1.25
N ALA A 114 0.86 -21.44 -1.79
CA ALA A 114 1.16 -22.64 -2.58
C ALA A 114 1.04 -23.93 -1.75
N ILE A 115 1.51 -23.94 -0.50
CA ILE A 115 1.35 -25.09 0.41
C ILE A 115 -0.13 -25.38 0.64
N LEU A 116 -0.95 -24.36 0.96
CA LEU A 116 -2.38 -24.53 1.21
C LEU A 116 -3.11 -25.12 -0.02
N ARG A 117 -2.76 -24.64 -1.22
CA ARG A 117 -3.31 -25.14 -2.48
C ARG A 117 -2.93 -26.60 -2.74
N LEU A 118 -1.65 -26.93 -2.61
CA LEU A 118 -1.15 -28.28 -2.86
C LEU A 118 -1.70 -29.29 -1.84
N LYS A 119 -1.83 -28.90 -0.56
CA LYS A 119 -2.46 -29.75 0.46
C LYS A 119 -3.96 -29.92 0.26
N GLY A 120 -4.66 -28.87 -0.22
CA GLY A 120 -6.05 -29.00 -0.63
C GLY A 120 -6.25 -29.97 -1.81
N LEU A 121 -5.34 -29.97 -2.78
CA LEU A 121 -5.32 -30.96 -3.86
C LEU A 121 -4.99 -32.36 -3.34
N GLU A 122 -4.02 -32.50 -2.45
CA GLU A 122 -3.70 -33.79 -1.83
C GLU A 122 -4.94 -34.39 -1.14
N ALA A 123 -5.69 -33.59 -0.38
CA ALA A 123 -6.93 -34.02 0.29
C ALA A 123 -8.03 -34.45 -0.70
N SER A 124 -8.12 -33.84 -1.89
CA SER A 124 -9.07 -34.26 -2.92
C SER A 124 -8.62 -35.55 -3.62
N TYR A 125 -7.32 -35.76 -3.79
CA TYR A 125 -6.74 -36.94 -4.42
C TYR A 125 -6.84 -38.20 -3.57
N VAL A 126 -6.74 -38.09 -2.24
CA VAL A 126 -6.90 -39.21 -1.30
C VAL A 126 -8.20 -39.99 -1.53
N LYS A 127 -9.25 -39.34 -2.04
CA LYS A 127 -10.54 -39.97 -2.32
C LYS A 127 -10.49 -41.01 -3.45
N ASN A 128 -9.57 -40.85 -4.41
CA ASN A 128 -9.59 -41.62 -5.66
C ASN A 128 -8.33 -42.45 -5.91
N LYS A 129 -7.18 -42.11 -5.32
CA LYS A 129 -5.89 -42.78 -5.57
C LYS A 129 -5.03 -42.85 -4.29
N PRO A 130 -4.26 -43.94 -4.08
CA PRO A 130 -3.32 -44.00 -2.97
C PRO A 130 -2.15 -43.02 -3.18
N LEU A 131 -1.77 -42.32 -2.12
CA LEU A 131 -0.64 -41.38 -2.13
C LEU A 131 0.71 -42.09 -2.01
N GLN A 132 1.73 -41.58 -2.70
CA GLN A 132 3.11 -42.10 -2.64
C GLN A 132 3.88 -41.56 -1.42
N THR A 133 3.46 -41.94 -0.21
CA THR A 133 4.06 -41.46 1.05
C THR A 133 5.50 -41.95 1.25
N GLY A 134 5.82 -43.17 0.81
CA GLY A 134 7.19 -43.70 0.89
C GLY A 134 8.19 -42.91 0.05
N PHE A 135 7.78 -42.43 -1.14
CA PHE A 135 8.61 -41.57 -1.97
C PHE A 135 8.86 -40.22 -1.30
N LEU A 136 7.82 -39.63 -0.71
CA LEU A 136 7.93 -38.38 0.05
C LEU A 136 8.95 -38.53 1.17
N TRP A 137 8.84 -39.58 1.99
CA TRP A 137 9.75 -39.80 3.11
C TRP A 137 11.21 -39.96 2.65
N GLY A 138 11.43 -40.74 1.58
CA GLY A 138 12.77 -40.91 1.00
C GLY A 138 13.36 -39.60 0.48
N MET A 139 12.55 -38.75 -0.15
CA MET A 139 12.98 -37.44 -0.64
C MET A 139 13.31 -36.46 0.49
N GLU A 140 12.53 -36.46 1.57
CA GLU A 140 12.81 -35.62 2.74
C GLU A 140 14.12 -36.01 3.41
N MET A 141 14.36 -37.31 3.53
CA MET A 141 15.63 -37.85 4.02
C MET A 141 16.80 -37.42 3.12
N LEU A 142 16.66 -37.56 1.79
CA LEU A 142 17.71 -37.23 0.83
C LEU A 142 18.02 -35.72 0.79
N LEU A 143 17.02 -34.86 0.94
CA LEU A 143 17.20 -33.40 0.93
C LEU A 143 17.64 -32.83 2.29
N GLY A 144 17.66 -33.66 3.34
CA GLY A 144 18.07 -33.23 4.69
C GLY A 144 17.06 -32.33 5.36
N VAL A 145 15.77 -32.61 5.17
CA VAL A 145 14.70 -31.84 5.77
C VAL A 145 14.71 -32.05 7.28
N LYS A 146 14.92 -30.97 8.03
CA LYS A 146 14.85 -30.99 9.50
C LYS A 146 13.39 -30.93 9.94
N GLN A 147 13.00 -31.80 10.88
CA GLN A 147 11.67 -31.81 11.47
C GLN A 147 11.52 -30.80 12.62
N ALA A 148 12.63 -30.38 13.23
CA ALA A 148 12.67 -29.49 14.40
C ALA A 148 12.85 -28.00 14.03
N GLU A 149 12.42 -27.14 14.95
CA GLU A 149 12.22 -25.68 14.85
C GLU A 149 13.18 -24.94 13.90
N GLN A 150 12.57 -24.11 13.05
CA GLN A 150 13.28 -23.32 12.06
C GLN A 150 14.23 -22.31 12.71
N ASP A 151 15.40 -22.15 12.09
CA ASP A 151 16.39 -21.16 12.49
C ASP A 151 15.82 -19.73 12.36
N PRO A 152 15.90 -18.88 13.40
CA PRO A 152 15.35 -17.51 13.38
C PRO A 152 16.02 -16.61 12.33
N TYR A 153 17.21 -16.98 11.85
CA TYR A 153 17.95 -16.28 10.79
C TYR A 153 17.31 -16.41 9.40
N ALA A 154 16.37 -17.35 9.19
CA ALA A 154 15.60 -17.47 7.94
C ALA A 154 14.70 -16.26 7.67
N ARG A 155 14.43 -15.41 8.67
CA ARG A 155 13.58 -14.21 8.54
C ARG A 155 14.09 -13.18 7.53
N ILE A 156 15.41 -13.07 7.36
CA ILE A 156 16.00 -12.06 6.46
C ILE A 156 15.71 -12.42 5.00
N ASP A 157 15.71 -13.72 4.67
CA ASP A 157 15.45 -14.23 3.31
C ASP A 157 13.98 -14.03 2.88
N VAL A 158 13.04 -14.16 3.82
CA VAL A 158 11.59 -14.04 3.57
C VAL A 158 11.23 -12.63 3.10
N HIS A 159 11.72 -11.60 3.78
CA HIS A 159 11.36 -10.23 3.44
C HIS A 159 11.94 -9.81 2.07
N THR A 160 13.17 -10.23 1.78
CA THR A 160 13.79 -10.01 0.46
C THR A 160 13.03 -10.72 -0.65
N ALA A 161 12.58 -11.95 -0.40
CA ALA A 161 11.80 -12.72 -1.37
C ALA A 161 10.46 -12.04 -1.69
N ASP A 162 9.72 -11.59 -0.67
CA ASP A 162 8.44 -10.91 -0.84
C ASP A 162 8.59 -9.59 -1.63
N MET A 163 9.63 -8.79 -1.34
CA MET A 163 9.88 -7.54 -2.08
C MET A 163 10.26 -7.77 -3.55
N LEU A 164 11.10 -8.77 -3.84
CA LEU A 164 11.52 -9.09 -5.20
C LEU A 164 10.32 -9.53 -6.03
N GLU A 165 9.41 -10.29 -5.43
CA GLU A 165 8.24 -10.79 -6.13
C GLU A 165 7.18 -9.72 -6.40
N GLU A 166 6.98 -8.77 -5.48
CA GLU A 166 6.18 -7.57 -5.73
C GLU A 166 6.76 -6.76 -6.91
N ALA A 167 8.08 -6.68 -7.02
CA ALA A 167 8.75 -5.98 -8.11
C ALA A 167 8.53 -6.68 -9.48
N GLU A 168 8.48 -8.01 -9.50
CA GLU A 168 8.31 -8.79 -10.74
C GLU A 168 6.86 -8.89 -11.25
N ASN A 169 5.85 -8.42 -10.51
CA ASN A 169 4.43 -8.40 -10.92
C ASN A 169 3.87 -9.77 -11.42
N ARG A 170 4.42 -10.89 -10.93
CA ARG A 170 4.03 -12.26 -11.34
C ARG A 170 2.57 -12.63 -11.01
N ASP A 171 1.87 -11.83 -10.21
CA ASP A 171 0.48 -12.05 -9.83
C ASP A 171 -0.49 -12.08 -11.03
N LYS A 172 -0.15 -11.41 -12.14
CA LYS A 172 -0.94 -11.46 -13.38
C LYS A 172 -0.98 -12.85 -14.01
N ALA A 173 0.12 -13.60 -13.95
CA ALA A 173 0.17 -14.99 -14.45
C ALA A 173 -0.57 -15.93 -13.49
N ARG A 174 -0.48 -15.66 -12.19
CA ARG A 174 -1.12 -16.43 -11.11
C ARG A 174 -2.65 -16.38 -11.16
N GLN A 175 -3.22 -15.22 -11.47
CA GLN A 175 -4.66 -15.06 -11.69
C GLN A 175 -5.16 -15.87 -12.90
N ARG A 176 -4.31 -16.12 -13.91
CA ARG A 176 -4.67 -16.99 -15.05
C ARG A 176 -4.82 -18.45 -14.62
N PHE A 177 -3.87 -18.96 -13.82
CA PHE A 177 -3.92 -20.34 -13.31
C PHE A 177 -5.05 -20.57 -12.29
N GLN A 178 -5.34 -19.58 -11.45
CA GLN A 178 -6.44 -19.67 -10.48
C GLN A 178 -7.81 -19.79 -11.18
N ARG A 179 -7.96 -19.16 -12.35
CA ARG A 179 -9.16 -19.24 -13.18
C ARG A 179 -9.30 -20.61 -13.86
N GLN A 180 -8.18 -21.20 -14.31
CA GLN A 180 -8.15 -22.48 -15.01
C GLN A 180 -8.44 -23.69 -14.11
N PHE A 181 -8.30 -23.55 -12.79
CA PHE A 181 -8.45 -24.66 -11.82
C PHE A 181 -9.75 -24.63 -11.00
N TRP A 182 -10.46 -23.49 -10.97
CA TRP A 182 -11.65 -23.30 -10.13
C TRP A 182 -12.95 -23.12 -10.90
N GLU A 183 -12.90 -23.08 -12.23
CA GLU A 183 -14.07 -23.31 -13.05
C GLU A 183 -14.09 -24.81 -13.39
N SER A 184 -15.05 -25.56 -12.86
CA SER A 184 -15.39 -26.86 -13.44
C SER A 184 -15.78 -26.58 -14.88
N VAL A 185 -14.89 -26.87 -15.82
CA VAL A 185 -15.23 -26.86 -17.24
C VAL A 185 -16.22 -28.01 -17.42
N PRO A 186 -17.50 -27.74 -17.71
CA PRO A 186 -18.41 -28.81 -18.06
C PRO A 186 -17.88 -29.44 -19.36
N ASP A 187 -17.80 -30.77 -19.42
CA ASP A 187 -17.31 -31.50 -20.60
C ASP A 187 -18.12 -31.18 -21.89
N ASP A 188 -19.28 -30.53 -21.75
CA ASP A 188 -20.19 -30.09 -22.81
C ASP A 188 -19.67 -28.91 -23.67
N GLY A 189 -18.48 -28.37 -23.41
CA GLY A 189 -17.90 -27.28 -24.21
C GLY A 189 -18.62 -25.94 -24.09
N LYS A 190 -19.54 -25.78 -23.12
CA LYS A 190 -20.19 -24.51 -22.82
C LYS A 190 -19.26 -23.61 -22.02
N GLU A 191 -19.27 -22.32 -22.33
CA GLU A 191 -18.51 -21.33 -21.57
C GLU A 191 -18.97 -21.34 -20.09
N PRO A 192 -18.03 -21.34 -19.12
CA PRO A 192 -18.37 -21.43 -17.71
C PRO A 192 -19.26 -20.26 -17.27
N LEU A 193 -20.19 -20.52 -16.33
CA LEU A 193 -21.27 -19.62 -15.89
C LEU A 193 -20.87 -18.56 -14.82
N LEU A 194 -19.61 -18.54 -14.39
CA LEU A 194 -19.06 -17.58 -13.40
C LEU A 194 -18.39 -16.27 -13.94
N PRO A 195 -18.53 -15.81 -15.20
CA PRO A 195 -17.69 -14.76 -15.74
C PRO A 195 -18.17 -13.36 -15.33
N ALA A 196 -19.48 -13.10 -15.25
CA ALA A 196 -19.96 -11.72 -15.14
C ALA A 196 -19.56 -11.04 -13.82
N SER A 197 -19.70 -11.71 -12.68
CA SER A 197 -19.41 -11.14 -11.36
C SER A 197 -17.91 -11.01 -11.10
N LEU A 198 -17.12 -12.00 -11.52
CA LEU A 198 -15.65 -11.98 -11.38
C LEU A 198 -14.99 -11.03 -12.38
N GLU A 199 -15.49 -10.93 -13.61
CA GLU A 199 -15.05 -9.92 -14.57
C GLU A 199 -15.45 -8.51 -14.13
N HIS A 200 -16.63 -8.34 -13.56
CA HIS A 200 -17.04 -7.08 -12.95
C HIS A 200 -16.10 -6.71 -11.79
N ALA A 201 -15.84 -7.63 -10.86
CA ALA A 201 -14.91 -7.41 -9.76
C ALA A 201 -13.49 -7.08 -10.27
N LYS A 202 -13.03 -7.75 -11.33
CA LYS A 202 -11.75 -7.47 -11.98
C LYS A 202 -11.72 -6.09 -12.64
N LYS A 203 -12.76 -5.72 -13.39
CA LYS A 203 -12.91 -4.38 -13.98
C LYS A 203 -12.94 -3.30 -12.90
N VAL A 204 -13.63 -3.55 -11.78
CA VAL A 204 -13.65 -2.64 -10.62
C VAL A 204 -12.27 -2.53 -9.99
N ALA A 205 -11.57 -3.64 -9.77
CA ALA A 205 -10.22 -3.63 -9.21
C ALA A 205 -9.22 -2.90 -10.14
N GLN A 206 -9.27 -3.16 -11.44
CA GLN A 206 -8.46 -2.46 -12.45
C GLN A 206 -8.76 -0.97 -12.46
N ARG A 207 -10.04 -0.58 -12.54
CA ARG A 207 -10.45 0.83 -12.44
C ARG A 207 -9.97 1.48 -11.15
N SER A 208 -10.00 0.77 -10.03
CA SER A 208 -9.53 1.29 -8.75
C SER A 208 -8.00 1.48 -8.73
N ALA A 209 -7.25 0.57 -9.35
CA ALA A 209 -5.79 0.67 -9.49
C ALA A 209 -5.39 1.81 -10.44
N ASP A 210 -6.06 1.91 -11.58
CA ASP A 210 -5.85 2.97 -12.57
C ASP A 210 -6.21 4.33 -11.98
N ALA A 211 -7.31 4.42 -11.24
CA ALA A 211 -7.68 5.63 -10.50
C ALA A 211 -6.64 5.96 -9.43
N ALA A 212 -6.09 4.98 -8.71
CA ALA A 212 -5.02 5.21 -7.75
C ALA A 212 -3.73 5.73 -8.42
N LEU A 213 -3.36 5.21 -9.59
CA LEU A 213 -2.22 5.68 -10.38
C LEU A 213 -2.44 7.10 -10.91
N ALA A 214 -3.60 7.37 -11.52
CA ALA A 214 -3.97 8.70 -11.98
C ALA A 214 -3.98 9.72 -10.82
N ASN A 215 -4.45 9.29 -9.65
CA ASN A 215 -4.44 10.10 -8.43
C ASN A 215 -3.04 10.44 -7.92
N ARG A 216 -2.01 9.62 -8.20
CA ARG A 216 -0.62 9.95 -7.84
C ARG A 216 -0.07 11.13 -8.65
N SER A 217 -0.54 11.32 -9.88
CA SER A 217 -0.16 12.45 -10.74
C SER A 217 -1.11 13.64 -10.69
N ASN A 218 -2.27 13.50 -10.03
CA ASN A 218 -3.28 14.55 -9.98
C ASN A 218 -2.82 15.76 -9.15
N ALA A 219 -2.65 16.91 -9.80
CA ALA A 219 -2.24 18.17 -9.18
C ALA A 219 -3.19 18.65 -8.05
N ARG A 220 -4.46 18.21 -8.08
CA ARG A 220 -5.44 18.50 -7.02
C ARG A 220 -5.12 17.79 -5.71
N LEU A 221 -4.55 16.57 -5.77
CA LEU A 221 -4.22 15.78 -4.58
C LEU A 221 -2.81 16.11 -4.06
N MET A 222 -1.88 16.34 -4.99
CA MET A 222 -0.54 16.86 -4.73
C MET A 222 -0.36 18.23 -5.38
N PRO A 223 -0.68 19.33 -4.67
CA PRO A 223 -0.38 20.66 -5.19
C PRO A 223 1.13 20.77 -5.35
N ARG A 224 1.58 20.91 -6.61
CA ARG A 224 2.97 21.27 -6.89
C ARG A 224 3.13 22.75 -6.57
N PHE A 225 4.09 23.07 -5.73
CA PHE A 225 4.51 24.46 -5.57
C PHE A 225 5.04 24.94 -6.91
N LYS A 226 4.63 26.13 -7.33
CA LYS A 226 5.23 26.76 -8.51
C LYS A 226 6.65 27.13 -8.14
N ASP A 227 7.58 26.87 -9.05
CA ASP A 227 8.96 27.31 -8.86
C ASP A 227 8.96 28.84 -8.77
N THR A 228 9.53 29.35 -7.67
CA THR A 228 9.81 30.78 -7.50
C THR A 228 11.30 31.01 -7.76
N ASP A 229 11.72 32.27 -7.90
CA ASP A 229 13.14 32.59 -8.12
C ASP A 229 14.06 32.03 -7.02
N THR A 230 13.53 31.93 -5.79
CA THR A 230 14.21 31.42 -4.60
C THR A 230 14.03 29.93 -4.35
N ILE A 231 12.92 29.32 -4.80
CA ILE A 231 12.61 27.90 -4.55
C ILE A 231 12.39 27.20 -5.88
N LYS A 232 13.37 26.39 -6.28
CA LYS A 232 13.30 25.58 -7.51
C LYS A 232 13.12 24.11 -7.15
N SER A 233 12.09 23.50 -7.72
CA SER A 233 11.87 22.06 -7.61
C SER A 233 13.02 21.33 -8.30
N PRO A 234 13.63 20.35 -7.63
CA PRO A 234 14.71 19.58 -8.22
C PRO A 234 14.20 18.78 -9.42
N ARG A 235 14.94 18.83 -10.53
CA ARG A 235 14.58 18.09 -11.76
C ARG A 235 14.87 16.59 -11.64
N GLU A 236 15.85 16.23 -10.82
CA GLU A 236 16.28 14.84 -10.67
C GLU A 236 15.57 14.16 -9.49
N LYS A 237 15.13 12.92 -9.73
CA LYS A 237 14.45 12.09 -8.72
C LYS A 237 15.36 11.68 -7.58
N VAL A 238 16.68 11.67 -7.79
CA VAL A 238 17.67 11.30 -6.78
C VAL A 238 18.70 12.42 -6.71
N GLN A 239 18.76 13.10 -5.57
CA GLN A 239 19.78 14.12 -5.33
C GLN A 239 20.81 13.59 -4.35
N THR A 240 22.08 13.76 -4.71
CA THR A 240 23.19 13.38 -3.85
C THR A 240 23.91 14.64 -3.40
N VAL A 241 23.81 14.96 -2.11
CA VAL A 241 24.47 16.14 -1.52
C VAL A 241 25.75 15.68 -0.85
N LYS A 242 26.89 16.15 -1.40
CA LYS A 242 28.22 15.98 -0.81
C LYS A 242 28.63 17.29 -0.12
N ARG A 243 29.01 17.20 1.15
CA ARG A 243 29.60 18.32 1.91
C ARG A 243 30.85 17.80 2.61
N GLU A 244 31.93 18.57 2.57
CA GLU A 244 33.20 18.18 3.19
C GLU A 244 33.01 17.98 4.70
N GLY A 245 33.61 16.91 5.25
CA GLY A 245 33.45 16.52 6.66
C GLY A 245 32.10 15.91 7.02
N ARG A 246 31.19 15.67 6.06
CA ARG A 246 29.91 14.98 6.30
C ARG A 246 29.72 13.80 5.34
N LEU A 247 29.00 12.78 5.81
CA LEU A 247 28.60 11.66 4.97
C LEU A 247 27.73 12.14 3.81
N THR A 248 27.87 11.45 2.67
CA THR A 248 27.11 11.78 1.46
C THR A 248 25.64 11.44 1.68
N LEU A 249 24.75 12.44 1.60
CA LEU A 249 23.31 12.25 1.76
C LEU A 249 22.65 12.02 0.40
N ARG A 250 21.83 10.97 0.27
CA ARG A 250 21.06 10.66 -0.93
C ARG A 250 19.58 10.85 -0.67
N PHE A 251 19.00 11.90 -1.24
CA PHE A 251 17.58 12.18 -1.20
C PHE A 251 16.91 11.51 -2.39
N VAL A 252 16.03 10.54 -2.14
CA VAL A 252 15.21 9.91 -3.18
C VAL A 252 13.81 10.49 -3.07
N ASP A 253 13.34 11.15 -4.13
CA ASP A 253 11.96 11.59 -4.21
C ASP A 253 11.05 10.37 -4.35
N VAL A 254 10.36 10.06 -3.26
CA VAL A 254 9.37 8.99 -3.18
C VAL A 254 8.01 9.42 -3.74
N GLY A 255 7.83 10.70 -4.06
CA GLY A 255 6.63 11.27 -4.66
C GLY A 255 5.35 10.89 -3.92
N GLY A 256 4.27 10.65 -4.69
CA GLY A 256 2.98 10.19 -4.15
C GLY A 256 2.90 8.70 -3.81
N LYS A 257 4.03 7.96 -3.76
CA LYS A 257 4.02 6.50 -3.54
C LYS A 257 3.39 6.11 -2.19
N PHE A 258 3.56 6.96 -1.17
CA PHE A 258 3.07 6.73 0.19
C PHE A 258 1.83 7.56 0.54
N LEU A 259 1.21 8.22 -0.44
CA LEU A 259 -0.03 8.97 -0.21
C LEU A 259 -1.25 8.06 -0.39
N ASN A 260 -2.06 7.97 0.67
CA ASN A 260 -3.41 7.40 0.58
C ASN A 260 -4.33 8.36 -0.19
N ALA A 261 -4.52 8.10 -1.49
CA ALA A 261 -5.33 8.95 -2.36
C ALA A 261 -6.76 9.14 -1.82
N GLN A 262 -7.38 8.07 -1.31
CA GLN A 262 -8.73 8.12 -0.73
C GLN A 262 -8.82 9.01 0.50
N GLU A 263 -7.84 8.91 1.41
CA GLU A 263 -7.78 9.74 2.60
C GLU A 263 -7.62 11.22 2.23
N ARG A 264 -6.79 11.52 1.22
CA ARG A 264 -6.59 12.87 0.71
C ARG A 264 -7.86 13.45 0.08
N VAL A 265 -8.56 12.68 -0.76
CA VAL A 265 -9.87 13.05 -1.32
C VAL A 265 -10.86 13.33 -0.18
N GLY A 266 -10.96 12.42 0.79
CA GLY A 266 -11.85 12.60 1.94
C GLY A 266 -11.55 13.86 2.75
N ARG A 267 -10.28 14.22 2.93
CA ARG A 267 -9.88 15.49 3.58
C ARG A 267 -10.27 16.71 2.76
N ILE A 268 -10.10 16.68 1.43
CA ILE A 268 -10.51 17.78 0.54
C ILE A 268 -12.03 17.98 0.59
N ASP A 269 -12.80 16.89 0.52
CA ASP A 269 -14.27 16.96 0.57
C ASP A 269 -14.78 17.40 1.94
N ALA A 270 -14.12 16.96 3.02
CA ALA A 270 -14.42 17.45 4.37
C ALA A 270 -14.11 18.94 4.51
N ALA A 271 -12.99 19.43 3.95
CA ALA A 271 -12.66 20.84 3.92
C ALA A 271 -13.69 21.65 3.11
N GLY A 272 -14.11 21.14 1.94
CA GLY A 272 -15.17 21.75 1.12
C GLY A 272 -16.50 21.84 1.86
N ARG A 273 -16.91 20.77 2.56
CA ARG A 273 -18.10 20.77 3.41
C ARG A 273 -18.03 21.82 4.54
N ARG A 274 -16.89 21.92 5.22
CA ARG A 274 -16.66 22.94 6.27
C ARG A 274 -16.71 24.35 5.70
N HIS A 275 -16.12 24.57 4.52
CA HIS A 275 -16.15 25.86 3.84
C HIS A 275 -17.58 26.28 3.49
N ASN A 276 -18.36 25.38 2.88
CA ASN A 276 -19.76 25.64 2.53
C ASN A 276 -20.64 25.91 3.76
N LEU A 277 -20.45 25.18 4.86
CA LEU A 277 -21.15 25.45 6.12
C LEU A 277 -20.79 26.82 6.70
N THR A 278 -19.52 27.20 6.63
CA THR A 278 -19.06 28.53 7.08
C THR A 278 -19.67 29.62 6.22
N ALA A 279 -19.69 29.44 4.90
CA ALA A 279 -20.30 30.37 3.94
C ALA A 279 -21.82 30.52 4.16
N ARG A 280 -22.53 29.42 4.43
CA ARG A 280 -23.96 29.47 4.79
C ARG A 280 -24.17 30.20 6.11
N ARG A 281 -23.39 29.90 7.15
CA ARG A 281 -23.48 30.60 8.45
C ARG A 281 -23.15 32.08 8.34
N SER A 282 -22.18 32.47 7.52
CA SER A 282 -21.90 33.90 7.28
C SER A 282 -23.05 34.56 6.54
N GLY A 283 -23.64 33.91 5.53
CA GLY A 283 -24.82 34.42 4.82
C GLY A 283 -26.04 34.57 5.74
N GLU A 284 -26.30 33.59 6.59
CA GLU A 284 -27.37 33.64 7.59
C GLU A 284 -27.14 34.74 8.63
N LYS A 285 -25.91 34.93 9.11
CA LYS A 285 -25.56 36.05 10.01
C LYS A 285 -25.79 37.41 9.35
N VAL A 286 -25.45 37.55 8.07
CA VAL A 286 -25.70 38.77 7.29
C VAL A 286 -27.21 39.02 7.17
N LEU A 287 -28.00 37.99 6.83
CA LEU A 287 -29.46 38.09 6.73
C LEU A 287 -30.10 38.42 8.09
N GLN A 288 -29.65 37.79 9.17
CA GLN A 288 -30.15 38.01 10.52
C GLN A 288 -29.79 39.41 11.03
N GLY A 289 -28.61 39.92 10.68
CA GLY A 289 -28.22 41.32 10.91
C GLY A 289 -29.17 42.29 10.20
N TYR A 290 -29.50 42.00 8.93
CA TYR A 290 -30.45 42.81 8.14
C TYR A 290 -31.86 42.83 8.75
N LEU A 291 -32.39 41.67 9.16
CA LEU A 291 -33.71 41.54 9.80
C LEU A 291 -33.77 42.22 11.17
N LYS A 292 -32.71 42.11 11.99
CA LYS A 292 -32.62 42.83 13.27
C LYS A 292 -32.59 44.35 13.04
N GLY A 293 -31.90 44.83 12.01
CA GLY A 293 -31.92 46.23 11.60
C GLY A 293 -33.32 46.72 11.20
N ARG A 294 -34.10 45.89 10.50
CA ARG A 294 -35.49 46.21 10.14
C ARG A 294 -36.40 46.33 11.36
N ASN A 295 -36.24 45.41 12.32
CA ASN A 295 -37.03 45.39 13.55
C ASN A 295 -36.71 46.54 14.50
N THR A 296 -35.47 47.05 14.53
CA THR A 296 -35.12 48.22 15.36
C THR A 296 -35.72 49.50 14.80
N VAL A 297 -35.74 49.66 13.47
CA VAL A 297 -36.41 50.79 12.81
C VAL A 297 -37.91 50.74 13.06
N GLU A 298 -38.55 49.58 12.93
CA GLU A 298 -39.97 49.43 13.26
C GLU A 298 -40.27 49.67 14.74
N ARG A 299 -39.40 49.20 15.65
CA ARG A 299 -39.56 49.44 17.09
C ARG A 299 -39.45 50.93 17.43
N LYS A 300 -38.53 51.66 16.78
CA LYS A 300 -38.44 53.13 16.89
C LYS A 300 -39.69 53.82 16.37
N ARG A 301 -40.23 53.40 15.22
CA ARG A 301 -41.50 53.93 14.67
C ARG A 301 -42.69 53.70 15.61
N ARG A 302 -42.82 52.50 16.18
CA ARG A 302 -43.88 52.17 17.14
C ARG A 302 -43.74 52.96 18.45
N ALA A 303 -42.52 53.17 18.93
CA ALA A 303 -42.27 54.01 20.10
C ALA A 303 -42.67 55.48 19.85
N ALA A 304 -42.26 56.06 18.72
CA ALA A 304 -42.64 57.41 18.33
C ALA A 304 -44.17 57.58 18.19
N ALA A 305 -44.85 56.59 17.59
CA ALA A 305 -46.31 56.61 17.48
C ALA A 305 -47.01 56.55 18.85
N LYS A 306 -46.51 55.74 19.79
CA LYS A 306 -47.02 55.68 21.17
C LYS A 306 -46.84 57.01 21.89
N GLU A 307 -45.69 57.65 21.76
CA GLU A 307 -45.47 58.98 22.35
C GLU A 307 -46.44 60.02 21.78
N LEU A 308 -46.69 60.00 20.47
CA LEU A 308 -47.68 60.85 19.82
C LEU A 308 -49.09 60.65 20.38
N ILE A 309 -49.51 59.40 20.60
CA ILE A 309 -50.81 59.08 21.20
C ILE A 309 -50.89 59.57 22.65
N VAL A 310 -49.84 59.35 23.45
CA VAL A 310 -49.79 59.82 24.84
C VAL A 310 -49.81 61.35 24.90
N ALA A 311 -49.06 62.02 24.03
CA ALA A 311 -49.06 63.47 23.90
C ALA A 311 -50.46 64.02 23.55
N LYS A 312 -51.15 63.39 22.59
CA LYS A 312 -52.54 63.72 22.24
C LYS A 312 -53.49 63.54 23.43
N ARG A 313 -53.40 62.42 24.16
CA ARG A 313 -54.23 62.17 25.36
C ARG A 313 -53.97 63.20 26.46
N ARG A 314 -52.70 63.55 26.71
CA ARG A 314 -52.33 64.60 27.67
C ARG A 314 -52.86 65.98 27.25
N ALA A 315 -52.82 66.31 25.97
CA ALA A 315 -53.38 67.57 25.45
C ALA A 315 -54.90 67.64 25.64
N VAL A 316 -55.62 66.54 25.37
CA VAL A 316 -57.08 66.46 25.60
C VAL A 316 -57.40 66.57 27.09
N ALA A 317 -56.67 65.87 27.96
CA ALA A 317 -56.85 65.96 29.40
C ALA A 317 -56.59 67.37 29.94
N LYS A 318 -55.55 68.05 29.44
CA LYS A 318 -55.28 69.47 29.76
C LYS A 318 -56.44 70.37 29.30
N LYS A 319 -56.94 70.21 28.07
CA LYS A 319 -58.10 70.97 27.57
C LYS A 319 -59.34 70.74 28.44
N ALA A 320 -59.63 69.49 28.81
CA ALA A 320 -60.76 69.14 29.68
C ALA A 320 -60.62 69.74 31.09
N ALA A 321 -59.41 69.74 31.67
CA ALA A 321 -59.16 70.35 32.97
C ALA A 321 -59.34 71.87 32.95
N VAL A 322 -58.88 72.54 31.90
CA VAL A 322 -59.08 73.99 31.69
C VAL A 322 -60.57 74.32 31.56
N ALA A 323 -61.32 73.54 30.76
CA ALA A 323 -62.77 73.70 30.61
C ALA A 323 -63.51 73.52 31.95
N LYS A 324 -63.13 72.51 32.75
CA LYS A 324 -63.71 72.27 34.08
C LYS A 324 -63.40 73.41 35.06
N LYS A 325 -62.20 73.99 34.99
CA LYS A 325 -61.81 75.16 35.81
C LYS A 325 -62.57 76.42 35.39
N ALA A 326 -62.80 76.62 34.09
CA ALA A 326 -63.65 77.70 33.57
C ALA A 326 -65.11 77.54 34.03
N ALA A 327 -65.68 76.33 33.98
CA ALA A 327 -67.04 76.04 34.45
C ALA A 327 -67.21 76.25 35.97
N ARG A 328 -66.20 75.93 36.78
CA ARG A 328 -66.21 76.25 38.22
C ARG A 328 -66.17 77.76 38.48
N LYS A 329 -65.41 78.52 37.70
CA LYS A 329 -65.31 79.98 37.84
C LYS A 329 -66.61 80.69 37.45
N THR A 330 -67.33 80.19 36.43
CA THR A 330 -68.66 80.71 36.06
C THR A 330 -69.76 80.34 37.06
N ALA A 331 -69.68 79.16 37.69
CA ALA A 331 -70.61 78.76 38.75
C ALA A 331 -70.42 79.59 40.04
N ALA A 332 -69.19 79.86 40.45
CA ALA A 332 -68.89 80.69 41.63
C ALA A 332 -69.25 82.18 41.44
N GLY A 333 -69.32 82.67 40.20
CA GLY A 333 -69.79 84.03 39.90
C GLY A 333 -71.32 84.22 40.02
N ARG A 334 -72.09 83.13 40.10
CA ARG A 334 -73.57 83.19 40.16
C ARG A 334 -74.15 83.14 41.58
N SER A 335 -73.37 82.76 42.59
CA SER A 335 -73.79 82.68 44.00
C SER A 335 -73.54 83.94 44.82
N GLY A 336 -72.93 84.99 44.25
CA GLY A 336 -72.59 86.24 44.96
C GLY A 336 -73.55 87.42 44.78
N ARG A 337 -74.73 87.24 44.15
CA ARG A 337 -75.66 88.35 43.81
C ARG A 337 -77.06 88.20 44.41
N ARG A 338 -77.18 87.61 45.61
CA ARG A 338 -78.44 87.54 46.37
C ARG A 338 -78.17 87.63 47.88
N SER A 339 -77.79 88.80 48.38
CA SER A 339 -78.04 89.21 49.78
C SER A 339 -77.46 90.61 50.03
N ARG A 340 -78.30 91.65 49.91
CA ARG A 340 -78.27 92.89 50.71
C ARG A 340 -79.37 93.83 50.23
N THR A 341 -80.60 93.47 50.55
CA THR A 341 -81.77 94.34 50.67
C THR A 341 -82.58 93.76 51.83
N ALA A 342 -82.48 94.42 52.98
CA ALA A 342 -83.42 94.48 54.09
C ALA A 342 -82.74 95.26 55.19
#